data_AF-A0A1Y2G3I0-F1
#
_entry.id   AF-A0A1Y2G3I0-F1
#
_cell.length_a   1.000
_cell.length_b   1.000
_cell.length_c   1.000
_cell.angle_alpha   90.00
_cell.angle_beta   90.00
_cell.angle_gamma   90.00
#
_symmetry.space_group_name_H-M   'P 1'
#
loop_
_entity.id
_entity.type
_entity.pdbx_description
1 polymer ?
#
loop_
_entity_poly.entity_id
_entity_poly.type
_entity_poly.pdbx_seq_one_letter_code
_entity_poly.pdbx_strand_id
1 'polypeptide(L)'
;MVTSTLTRSLALALLLLAPFALVGAESSAQAYTGDATNTADPGDGFTMVIATHKRDALLPPLIEHLTTTPPPSLRQIVFIWQNVGTPLPDFLNATALEHYSESGVDVKVRMSRKNSMNERFRPLADWHQHIKTRAVMIMDDDVALRRETLEWGYQQWKEFNDGGHGGPTKGKIVGFAGRDAEFVGGGKWGYTVQPRTTYSMVLSNAAWFKRDWLEKYWEDSQEMKGLRDYVDKVFNCDDLLINYIVSNLTHTSPLLLQPKTPLRTVPTKGLWNRDDEAEDSFMGAEASKPSSSASPTSEDSTETDDAEEDPMKADHFATRELCLARYFAHFAQYSPTPRSPGHYPLVRSSTSVSQDVVDRARWLSPGEQWEEPVWQLSDDSGAEDRERLEREEFEAMIENMSDDEVREFMEQLEAFEAGEGHEDEDDEEEHHYEEEGRPWRKVDEL
;
A
#
# COMPACT_ATOMS: atom_id res chain seq x y z
N MET A 1 70.69 -48.92 10.99
CA MET A 1 69.79 -49.62 11.93
C MET A 1 69.03 -48.52 12.68
N VAL A 2 67.77 -48.24 12.30
CA VAL A 2 66.53 -48.74 12.99
C VAL A 2 66.45 -48.12 14.40
N THR A 3 65.87 -46.92 14.56
CA THR A 3 64.47 -46.59 14.94
C THR A 3 64.04 -47.03 16.35
N SER A 4 63.40 -46.10 17.08
CA SER A 4 62.16 -46.20 17.88
C SER A 4 62.28 -45.26 19.12
N THR A 5 61.28 -44.61 19.72
CA THR A 5 59.83 -44.40 19.55
C THR A 5 59.34 -43.69 20.83
N LEU A 6 58.29 -42.86 20.75
CA LEU A 6 57.26 -42.60 21.80
C LEU A 6 57.73 -41.92 23.12
N THR A 7 57.01 -41.09 23.88
CA THR A 7 55.67 -40.46 23.86
C THR A 7 55.60 -39.43 25.00
N ARG A 8 54.87 -38.33 24.77
CA ARG A 8 53.97 -37.55 25.67
C ARG A 8 54.21 -37.54 27.20
N SER A 9 54.39 -36.33 27.78
CA SER A 9 53.34 -35.66 28.60
C SER A 9 53.82 -34.35 29.27
N LEU A 10 52.93 -33.36 29.23
CA LEU A 10 52.73 -32.19 30.10
C LEU A 10 53.94 -31.45 30.71
N ALA A 11 54.11 -30.19 30.31
CA ALA A 11 54.49 -29.12 31.22
C ALA A 11 53.72 -27.84 30.88
N LEU A 12 53.25 -27.22 31.95
CA LEU A 12 52.23 -26.20 32.08
C LEU A 12 52.84 -24.80 31.96
N ALA A 13 52.01 -23.86 31.49
CA ALA A 13 51.93 -22.45 31.90
C ALA A 13 53.19 -21.57 31.86
N LEU A 14 53.23 -20.63 30.89
CA LEU A 14 53.78 -19.31 31.13
C LEU A 14 52.95 -18.23 30.42
N LEU A 15 52.35 -17.36 31.25
CA LEU A 15 52.20 -15.91 31.08
C LEU A 15 51.63 -15.38 29.76
N LEU A 16 50.41 -14.84 29.83
CA LEU A 16 50.11 -13.46 29.41
C LEU A 16 48.81 -12.99 30.10
N LEU A 17 48.97 -12.26 31.21
CA LEU A 17 47.95 -11.38 31.77
C LEU A 17 47.99 -10.07 30.98
N ALA A 18 46.91 -9.76 30.27
CA ALA A 18 46.61 -8.41 29.78
C ALA A 18 45.12 -8.13 30.02
N PRO A 19 44.76 -6.88 30.40
CA PRO A 19 43.52 -6.58 31.09
C PRO A 19 42.31 -6.62 30.15
N PHE A 20 41.21 -7.16 30.67
CA PHE A 20 39.87 -6.92 30.14
C PHE A 20 39.58 -5.41 30.19
N ALA A 21 39.70 -4.74 29.05
CA ALA A 21 39.02 -3.48 28.85
C ALA A 21 37.54 -3.79 28.65
N LEU A 22 36.73 -3.56 29.69
CA LEU A 22 35.30 -3.32 29.53
C LEU A 22 35.17 -2.07 28.65
N VAL A 23 34.93 -2.25 27.35
CA VAL A 23 34.22 -1.23 26.58
C VAL A 23 32.75 -1.53 26.81
N GLY A 24 32.18 -0.81 27.79
CA GLY A 24 30.74 -0.69 27.89
C GLY A 24 30.25 -0.05 26.59
N ALA A 25 29.51 -0.82 25.79
CA ALA A 25 28.67 -0.25 24.77
C ALA A 25 27.52 0.45 25.49
N GLU A 26 27.71 1.72 25.83
CA GLU A 26 26.60 2.60 26.17
C GLU A 26 25.71 2.67 24.93
N SER A 27 24.56 2.01 25.03
CA SER A 27 23.43 2.23 24.13
C SER A 27 23.01 3.68 24.29
N SER A 28 23.47 4.53 23.38
CA SER A 28 22.91 5.86 23.20
C SER A 28 21.56 5.69 22.52
N ALA A 29 20.54 5.38 23.32
CA ALA A 29 19.17 5.72 22.98
C ALA A 29 19.08 7.25 22.98
N GLN A 30 19.48 7.86 21.86
CA GLN A 30 19.23 9.26 21.62
C GLN A 30 17.72 9.40 21.44
N ALA A 31 17.02 9.74 22.52
CA ALA A 31 15.65 10.23 22.44
C ALA A 31 15.65 11.44 21.52
N TYR A 32 15.02 11.29 20.36
CA TYR A 32 14.90 12.33 19.36
C TYR A 32 13.85 13.35 19.86
N THR A 33 14.25 14.25 20.75
CA THR A 33 13.48 15.46 21.06
C THR A 33 13.96 16.55 20.11
N GLY A 34 13.59 16.42 18.84
CA GLY A 34 13.82 17.42 17.81
C GLY A 34 12.65 18.40 17.78
N ASP A 35 12.90 19.61 18.28
CA ASP A 35 12.04 20.79 18.13
C ASP A 35 11.77 21.07 16.64
N ALA A 36 10.51 20.99 16.24
CA ALA A 36 10.07 20.97 14.84
C ALA A 36 10.06 22.39 14.25
N THR A 37 11.22 22.90 13.85
CA THR A 37 11.30 23.96 12.86
C THR A 37 11.49 23.34 11.48
N ASN A 38 10.37 23.23 10.75
CA ASN A 38 10.26 22.67 9.40
C ASN A 38 11.21 23.37 8.41
N THR A 39 12.39 22.78 8.19
CA THR A 39 13.34 23.12 7.12
C THR A 39 13.74 21.87 6.32
N ALA A 40 12.93 20.81 6.38
CA ALA A 40 13.16 19.60 5.60
C ALA A 40 13.03 19.89 4.10
N ASP A 41 13.99 19.41 3.30
CA ASP A 41 13.92 19.46 1.85
C ASP A 41 12.59 18.85 1.38
N PRO A 42 11.78 19.53 0.54
CA PRO A 42 10.56 18.96 -0.03
C PRO A 42 10.77 17.63 -0.77
N GLY A 43 12.01 17.32 -1.18
CA GLY A 43 12.42 16.05 -1.76
C GLY A 43 12.75 14.94 -0.76
N ASP A 44 12.89 15.25 0.53
CA ASP A 44 13.18 14.29 1.61
C ASP A 44 11.89 13.69 2.19
N GLY A 45 11.75 12.38 2.04
CA GLY A 45 10.54 11.62 2.33
C GLY A 45 10.11 10.75 1.14
N PHE A 46 8.87 10.29 1.17
CA PHE A 46 8.29 9.49 0.10
C PHE A 46 6.86 9.93 -0.27
N THR A 47 6.48 9.60 -1.50
CA THR A 47 5.13 9.72 -2.02
C THR A 47 4.52 8.34 -2.08
N MET A 48 3.30 8.17 -1.60
CA MET A 48 2.54 6.94 -1.71
C MET A 48 1.59 7.01 -2.92
N VAL A 49 1.56 5.97 -3.73
CA VAL A 49 0.66 5.82 -4.88
C VAL A 49 -0.22 4.61 -4.62
N ILE A 50 -1.53 4.84 -4.57
CA ILE A 50 -2.54 3.81 -4.30
C ILE A 50 -3.49 3.77 -5.48
N ALA A 51 -3.53 2.64 -6.18
CA ALA A 51 -4.45 2.47 -7.29
C ALA A 51 -5.72 1.75 -6.85
N THR A 52 -6.88 2.26 -7.25
CA THR A 52 -8.18 1.75 -6.79
C THR A 52 -9.16 1.55 -7.93
N HIS A 53 -9.97 0.50 -7.81
CA HIS A 53 -11.04 0.16 -8.74
C HIS A 53 -12.14 -0.62 -8.02
N LYS A 54 -13.38 -0.12 -8.07
CA LYS A 54 -14.58 -0.68 -7.44
C LYS A 54 -14.36 -1.11 -5.98
N ARG A 55 -13.67 -0.29 -5.18
CA ARG A 55 -13.28 -0.56 -3.78
C ARG A 55 -13.47 0.65 -2.87
N ASP A 56 -14.39 1.52 -3.25
CA ASP A 56 -14.59 2.83 -2.66
C ASP A 56 -14.80 2.75 -1.14
N ALA A 57 -15.47 1.70 -0.65
CA ALA A 57 -15.69 1.46 0.78
C ALA A 57 -14.40 1.23 1.61
N LEU A 58 -13.28 0.83 0.98
CA LEU A 58 -12.00 0.65 1.66
C LEU A 58 -11.20 1.96 1.79
N LEU A 59 -11.49 2.95 0.94
CA LEU A 59 -10.66 4.13 0.82
C LEU A 59 -10.82 5.10 2.01
N PRO A 60 -12.02 5.44 2.52
CA PRO A 60 -12.14 6.33 3.67
C PRO A 60 -11.34 5.86 4.90
N PRO A 61 -11.48 4.61 5.40
CA PRO A 61 -10.69 4.17 6.55
C PRO A 61 -9.19 4.07 6.25
N LEU A 62 -8.80 3.79 4.99
CA LEU A 62 -7.40 3.80 4.59
C LEU A 62 -6.81 5.21 4.57
N ILE A 63 -7.56 6.20 4.08
CA ILE A 63 -7.15 7.61 4.07
C ILE A 63 -6.97 8.07 5.51
N GLU A 64 -7.98 7.88 6.36
CA GLU A 64 -7.92 8.23 7.78
C GLU A 64 -6.70 7.60 8.47
N HIS A 65 -6.47 6.30 8.27
CA HIS A 65 -5.31 5.59 8.81
C HIS A 65 -3.97 6.21 8.37
N LEU A 66 -3.88 6.72 7.14
CA LEU A 66 -2.67 7.32 6.59
C LEU A 66 -2.50 8.81 6.93
N THR A 67 -3.57 9.53 7.30
CA THR A 67 -3.56 10.99 7.52
C THR A 67 -3.76 11.41 8.96
N THR A 68 -4.40 10.62 9.83
CA THR A 68 -4.62 11.00 11.25
C THR A 68 -3.32 11.02 12.04
N THR A 69 -2.42 10.07 11.78
CA THR A 69 -1.08 10.05 12.38
C THR A 69 -0.06 9.57 11.34
N PRO A 70 0.30 10.42 10.36
CA PRO A 70 1.07 9.99 9.21
C PRO A 70 2.50 9.56 9.62
N PRO A 71 3.13 8.67 8.85
CA PRO A 71 4.58 8.44 8.95
C PRO A 71 5.31 9.78 8.79
N PRO A 72 6.30 10.12 9.63
CA PRO A 72 7.02 11.39 9.55
C PRO A 72 7.61 11.71 8.17
N SER A 73 7.97 10.67 7.42
CA SER A 73 8.55 10.78 6.08
C SER A 73 7.52 10.77 4.94
N LEU A 74 6.22 10.59 5.21
CA LEU A 74 5.18 10.62 4.19
C LEU A 74 4.88 12.08 3.81
N ARG A 75 5.01 12.42 2.52
CA ARG A 75 4.81 13.79 2.03
C ARG A 75 3.55 13.96 1.19
N GLN A 76 3.22 12.94 0.42
CA GLN A 76 2.13 12.99 -0.55
C GLN A 76 1.49 11.60 -0.69
N ILE A 77 0.17 11.57 -0.85
CA ILE A 77 -0.58 10.37 -1.25
C ILE A 77 -1.28 10.69 -2.57
N VAL A 78 -1.16 9.79 -3.54
CA VAL A 78 -1.79 9.93 -4.85
C VAL A 78 -2.66 8.71 -5.13
N PHE A 79 -3.96 8.92 -5.08
CA PHE A 79 -4.95 7.93 -5.47
C PHE A 79 -5.09 7.90 -6.99
N ILE A 80 -4.88 6.72 -7.58
CA ILE A 80 -5.09 6.48 -9.00
C ILE A 80 -6.50 5.90 -9.16
N TRP A 81 -7.45 6.75 -9.53
CA TRP A 81 -8.83 6.37 -9.76
C TRP A 81 -8.95 5.64 -11.10
N GLN A 82 -9.26 4.35 -11.07
CA GLN A 82 -9.39 3.51 -12.27
C GLN A 82 -10.83 3.12 -12.61
N ASN A 83 -11.83 3.69 -11.93
CA ASN A 83 -13.24 3.57 -12.34
C ASN A 83 -13.51 4.56 -13.48
N VAL A 84 -13.03 4.22 -14.68
CA VAL A 84 -13.10 5.10 -15.86
C VAL A 84 -14.56 5.39 -16.21
N GLY A 85 -14.88 6.68 -16.38
CA GLY A 85 -16.24 7.14 -16.66
C GLY A 85 -17.12 7.29 -15.42
N THR A 86 -16.68 6.84 -14.26
CA THR A 86 -17.36 7.06 -12.98
C THR A 86 -16.85 8.36 -12.34
N PRO A 87 -17.74 9.28 -11.92
CA PRO A 87 -17.36 10.45 -11.12
C PRO A 87 -16.60 10.07 -9.86
N LEU A 88 -15.79 11.00 -9.34
CA LEU A 88 -15.14 10.81 -8.05
C LEU A 88 -16.21 10.79 -6.94
N PRO A 89 -16.13 9.86 -5.97
CA PRO A 89 -16.90 9.94 -4.73
C PRO A 89 -16.62 11.23 -3.97
N ASP A 90 -17.57 11.69 -3.16
CA ASP A 90 -17.46 12.95 -2.44
C ASP A 90 -16.23 13.03 -1.53
N PHE A 91 -15.84 11.92 -0.88
CA PHE A 91 -14.66 11.85 -0.03
C PHE A 91 -13.31 11.99 -0.79
N LEU A 92 -13.32 11.91 -2.13
CA LEU A 92 -12.16 12.12 -3.00
C LEU A 92 -12.23 13.43 -3.80
N ASN A 93 -13.24 14.27 -3.58
CA ASN A 93 -13.32 15.57 -4.23
C ASN A 93 -12.28 16.55 -3.64
N ALA A 94 -11.97 17.64 -4.34
CA ALA A 94 -10.91 18.56 -3.95
C ALA A 94 -11.13 19.16 -2.54
N THR A 95 -12.37 19.56 -2.23
CA THR A 95 -12.74 20.14 -0.94
C THR A 95 -12.57 19.15 0.22
N ALA A 96 -12.97 17.88 0.02
CA ALA A 96 -12.80 16.84 1.03
C ALA A 96 -11.32 16.55 1.29
N LEU A 97 -10.49 16.56 0.25
CA LEU A 97 -9.06 16.31 0.38
C LEU A 97 -8.29 17.46 1.05
N GLU A 98 -8.78 18.70 0.95
CA GLU A 98 -8.18 19.86 1.63
C GLU A 98 -8.17 19.70 3.15
N HIS A 99 -9.14 18.99 3.73
CA HIS A 99 -9.15 18.69 5.17
C HIS A 99 -7.89 17.94 5.64
N TYR A 100 -7.33 17.08 4.79
CA TYR A 100 -6.10 16.34 5.13
C TYR A 100 -4.84 17.19 5.03
N SER A 101 -4.89 18.41 4.50
CA SER A 101 -3.70 19.28 4.40
C SER A 101 -3.13 19.63 5.78
N GLU A 102 -3.96 19.65 6.83
CA GLU A 102 -3.55 19.88 8.22
C GLU A 102 -2.66 18.76 8.77
N SER A 103 -2.75 17.54 8.21
CA SER A 103 -1.87 16.41 8.56
C SER A 103 -0.42 16.60 8.10
N GLY A 104 -0.14 17.59 7.24
CA GLY A 104 1.15 17.75 6.58
C GLY A 104 1.38 16.79 5.41
N VAL A 105 0.36 16.01 5.02
CA VAL A 105 0.38 15.12 3.84
C VAL A 105 -0.48 15.71 2.72
N ASP A 106 0.12 15.90 1.55
CA ASP A 106 -0.58 16.35 0.33
C ASP A 106 -1.36 15.18 -0.28
N VAL A 107 -2.69 15.16 -0.17
CA VAL A 107 -3.54 14.09 -0.72
C VAL A 107 -4.13 14.51 -2.06
N LYS A 108 -3.92 13.69 -3.09
CA LYS A 108 -4.34 13.98 -4.47
C LYS A 108 -4.99 12.78 -5.12
N VAL A 109 -5.84 13.08 -6.12
CA VAL A 109 -6.49 12.07 -6.94
C VAL A 109 -6.16 12.32 -8.41
N ARG A 110 -5.79 11.25 -9.11
CA ARG A 110 -5.59 11.21 -10.56
C ARG A 110 -6.60 10.28 -11.19
N MET A 111 -7.48 10.83 -12.02
CA MET A 111 -8.40 10.06 -12.85
C MET A 111 -7.67 9.40 -14.02
N SER A 112 -7.80 8.08 -14.14
CA SER A 112 -7.20 7.32 -15.23
C SER A 112 -8.04 7.46 -16.50
N ARG A 113 -7.36 7.56 -17.65
CA ARG A 113 -8.04 7.56 -18.97
C ARG A 113 -8.35 6.13 -19.46
N LYS A 114 -7.70 5.15 -18.86
CA LYS A 114 -7.80 3.72 -19.19
C LYS A 114 -7.76 2.92 -17.89
N ASN A 115 -8.59 1.89 -17.81
CA ASN A 115 -8.52 0.89 -16.77
C ASN A 115 -7.32 -0.02 -17.06
N SER A 116 -6.25 0.05 -16.28
CA SER A 116 -4.98 -0.62 -16.59
C SER A 116 -4.11 -0.78 -15.35
N MET A 117 -3.57 -1.99 -15.18
CA MET A 117 -2.58 -2.28 -14.14
C MET A 117 -1.33 -1.40 -14.24
N ASN A 118 -0.98 -0.95 -15.44
CA ASN A 118 0.18 -0.08 -15.67
C ASN A 118 0.04 1.28 -14.95
N GLU A 119 -1.18 1.82 -14.79
CA GLU A 119 -1.41 3.22 -14.38
C GLU A 119 -0.82 3.60 -13.01
N ARG A 120 -0.52 2.63 -12.13
CA ARG A 120 0.19 2.89 -10.86
C ARG A 120 1.66 3.26 -11.02
N PHE A 121 2.25 3.02 -12.20
CA PHE A 121 3.63 3.41 -12.53
C PHE A 121 3.71 4.68 -13.39
N ARG A 122 2.58 5.26 -13.80
CA ARG A 122 2.56 6.43 -14.67
C ARG A 122 3.00 7.70 -13.92
N PRO A 123 3.98 8.47 -14.43
CA PRO A 123 4.33 9.76 -13.86
C PRO A 123 3.15 10.74 -13.88
N LEU A 124 3.10 11.64 -12.91
CA LEU A 124 2.02 12.63 -12.78
C LEU A 124 2.17 13.85 -13.71
N ALA A 125 3.26 13.92 -14.49
CA ALA A 125 3.59 15.07 -15.33
C ALA A 125 2.48 15.43 -16.34
N ASP A 126 1.80 14.41 -16.88
CA ASP A 126 0.66 14.57 -17.81
C ASP A 126 -0.57 15.25 -17.17
N TRP A 127 -0.57 15.44 -15.84
CA TRP A 127 -1.62 16.10 -15.05
C TRP A 127 -1.16 17.42 -14.41
N HIS A 128 -0.06 18.01 -14.88
CA HIS A 128 0.53 19.25 -14.32
C HIS A 128 0.85 19.12 -12.82
N GLN A 129 1.10 17.89 -12.36
CA GLN A 129 1.51 17.57 -11.01
C GLN A 129 2.85 16.87 -11.04
N HIS A 130 3.60 16.96 -9.94
CA HIS A 130 4.89 16.32 -9.83
C HIS A 130 5.02 15.58 -8.50
N ILE A 131 5.51 14.35 -8.59
CA ILE A 131 6.04 13.62 -7.44
C ILE A 131 7.36 14.30 -7.05
N LYS A 132 7.34 15.03 -5.94
CA LYS A 132 8.50 15.81 -5.47
C LYS A 132 9.59 14.90 -4.88
N THR A 133 9.19 13.81 -4.24
CA THR A 133 10.09 12.88 -3.55
C THR A 133 10.84 11.98 -4.52
N ARG A 134 12.05 11.57 -4.14
CA ARG A 134 12.83 10.57 -4.89
C ARG A 134 12.32 9.15 -4.67
N ALA A 135 11.79 8.89 -3.48
CA ALA A 135 11.15 7.63 -3.12
C ALA A 135 9.66 7.67 -3.47
N VAL A 136 9.19 6.61 -4.11
CA VAL A 136 7.76 6.37 -4.38
C VAL A 136 7.40 5.00 -3.84
N MET A 137 6.44 4.96 -2.91
CA MET A 137 5.82 3.72 -2.46
C MET A 137 4.60 3.43 -3.31
N ILE A 138 4.51 2.24 -3.89
CA ILE A 138 3.27 1.72 -4.46
C ILE A 138 2.67 0.76 -3.46
N MET A 139 1.38 0.92 -3.18
CA MET A 139 0.62 0.10 -2.26
C MET A 139 -0.75 -0.25 -2.87
N ASP A 140 -1.17 -1.51 -2.73
CA ASP A 140 -2.52 -1.90 -3.12
C ASP A 140 -3.55 -1.34 -2.11
N ASP A 141 -4.76 -1.02 -2.56
CA ASP A 141 -5.81 -0.39 -1.76
C ASP A 141 -6.50 -1.33 -0.75
N ASP A 142 -6.14 -2.61 -0.75
CA ASP A 142 -6.53 -3.60 0.24
C ASP A 142 -5.42 -3.91 1.25
N VAL A 143 -4.28 -3.21 1.20
CA VAL A 143 -3.16 -3.37 2.13
C VAL A 143 -3.20 -2.30 3.22
N ALA A 144 -3.08 -2.74 4.47
CA ALA A 144 -2.91 -1.86 5.62
C ALA A 144 -1.60 -2.15 6.36
N LEU A 145 -0.75 -1.13 6.48
CA LEU A 145 0.52 -1.17 7.20
C LEU A 145 0.54 -0.15 8.31
N ARG A 146 1.09 -0.53 9.47
CA ARG A 146 1.26 0.40 10.59
C ARG A 146 2.22 1.52 10.24
N ARG A 147 1.98 2.70 10.82
CA ARG A 147 2.82 3.89 10.71
C ARG A 147 4.30 3.58 10.92
N GLU A 148 4.64 2.83 11.98
CA GLU A 148 6.02 2.48 12.31
C GLU A 148 6.65 1.57 11.27
N THR A 149 5.85 0.69 10.64
CA THR A 149 6.31 -0.19 9.57
C THR A 149 6.58 0.58 8.28
N LEU A 150 5.71 1.54 7.94
CA LEU A 150 5.90 2.44 6.81
C LEU A 150 7.17 3.29 6.99
N GLU A 151 7.31 3.92 8.16
CA GLU A 151 8.49 4.75 8.46
C GLU A 151 9.77 3.93 8.43
N TRP A 152 9.79 2.77 9.10
CA TRP A 152 10.96 1.88 9.07
C TRP A 152 11.31 1.42 7.65
N GLY A 153 10.32 1.00 6.86
CA GLY A 153 10.54 0.56 5.49
C GLY A 153 11.13 1.65 4.60
N TYR A 154 10.67 2.90 4.76
CA TYR A 154 11.28 4.05 4.10
C TYR A 154 12.73 4.27 4.54
N GLN A 155 13.04 4.20 5.84
CA GLN A 155 14.42 4.34 6.32
C GLN A 155 15.33 3.24 5.74
N GLN A 156 14.85 2.00 5.61
CA GLN A 156 15.58 0.93 4.91
C GLN A 156 15.75 1.24 3.42
N TRP A 157 14.71 1.74 2.76
CA TRP A 157 14.85 2.17 1.37
C TRP A 157 15.94 3.23 1.22
N LYS A 158 15.94 4.25 2.09
CA LYS A 158 16.93 5.33 2.08
C LYS A 158 18.35 4.80 2.29
N GLU A 159 18.56 3.98 3.30
CA GLU A 159 19.87 3.37 3.61
C GLU A 159 20.46 2.61 2.41
N PHE A 160 19.63 1.80 1.74
CA PHE A 160 20.08 0.94 0.62
C PHE A 160 20.07 1.64 -0.75
N ASN A 161 19.48 2.83 -0.88
CA ASN A 161 19.39 3.58 -2.13
C ASN A 161 20.18 4.90 -2.13
N ASP A 162 20.56 5.44 -0.98
CA ASP A 162 21.24 6.74 -0.86
C ASP A 162 22.69 6.65 -0.33
N GLY A 163 23.24 5.44 -0.25
CA GLY A 163 24.66 5.22 0.00
C GLY A 163 25.07 4.99 1.45
N GLY A 164 24.12 4.67 2.34
CA GLY A 164 24.40 4.38 3.76
C GLY A 164 25.41 3.25 4.00
N HIS A 165 25.55 2.33 3.03
CA HIS A 165 26.55 1.25 3.05
C HIS A 165 27.84 1.53 2.25
N GLY A 166 28.19 2.80 1.99
CA GLY A 166 29.54 3.19 1.54
C GLY A 166 29.90 2.81 0.10
N GLY A 167 28.93 2.59 -0.77
CA GLY A 167 29.15 2.29 -2.19
C GLY A 167 28.11 2.95 -3.11
N PRO A 168 28.37 3.06 -4.42
CA PRO A 168 27.42 3.60 -5.37
C PRO A 168 26.15 2.73 -5.40
N THR A 169 25.03 3.31 -4.98
CA THR A 169 23.73 2.65 -4.99
C THR A 169 23.16 2.70 -6.41
N LYS A 170 23.03 1.53 -7.02
CA LYS A 170 22.39 1.42 -8.34
C LYS A 170 20.87 1.55 -8.29
N GLY A 171 20.29 1.58 -7.09
CA GLY A 171 18.86 1.68 -6.82
C GLY A 171 18.18 0.32 -6.75
N LYS A 172 17.50 0.01 -5.65
CA LYS A 172 16.82 -1.26 -5.38
C LYS A 172 15.32 -1.04 -5.21
N ILE A 173 14.52 -2.03 -5.61
CA ILE A 173 13.15 -2.18 -5.13
C ILE A 173 13.23 -2.70 -3.70
N VAL A 174 12.52 -2.06 -2.77
CA VAL A 174 12.51 -2.43 -1.34
C VAL A 174 11.06 -2.61 -0.91
N GLY A 175 10.69 -3.74 -0.32
CA GLY A 175 9.28 -3.97 0.03
C GLY A 175 9.02 -5.29 0.74
N PHE A 176 7.74 -5.62 0.93
CA PHE A 176 7.32 -6.64 1.90
C PHE A 176 6.95 -7.99 1.29
N ALA A 177 6.71 -8.07 -0.02
CA ALA A 177 6.20 -9.27 -0.68
C ALA A 177 7.23 -9.90 -1.62
N GLY A 178 8.09 -10.76 -1.07
CA GLY A 178 9.12 -11.48 -1.83
C GLY A 178 8.56 -12.61 -2.69
N ARG A 179 9.08 -12.75 -3.92
CA ARG A 179 8.75 -13.82 -4.88
C ARG A 179 10.01 -14.37 -5.51
N ASP A 180 9.93 -15.60 -6.00
CA ASP A 180 11.00 -16.17 -6.82
C ASP A 180 10.44 -16.80 -8.09
N ALA A 181 11.31 -16.96 -9.08
CA ALA A 181 11.02 -17.58 -10.36
C ALA A 181 12.05 -18.68 -10.61
N GLU A 182 11.65 -19.83 -11.13
CA GLU A 182 12.56 -20.93 -11.44
C GLU A 182 12.32 -21.45 -12.86
N PHE A 183 13.40 -21.74 -13.59
CA PHE A 183 13.27 -22.37 -14.90
C PHE A 183 13.01 -23.86 -14.72
N VAL A 184 11.81 -24.31 -15.13
CA VAL A 184 11.38 -25.71 -14.94
C VAL A 184 11.61 -26.60 -16.17
N GLY A 185 12.27 -26.07 -17.20
CA GLY A 185 12.54 -26.79 -18.46
C GLY A 185 11.51 -26.54 -19.55
N GLY A 186 11.87 -26.84 -20.81
CA GLY A 186 10.96 -26.73 -21.95
C GLY A 186 10.43 -25.31 -22.24
N GLY A 187 11.18 -24.27 -21.86
CA GLY A 187 10.75 -22.87 -22.01
C GLY A 187 9.77 -22.39 -20.92
N LYS A 188 9.44 -23.25 -19.95
CA LYS A 188 8.48 -22.93 -18.88
C LYS A 188 9.18 -22.38 -17.64
N TRP A 189 8.40 -21.62 -16.88
CA TRP A 189 8.81 -20.91 -15.69
C TRP A 189 7.85 -21.23 -14.55
N GLY A 190 8.39 -21.57 -13.39
CA GLY A 190 7.62 -21.70 -12.15
C GLY A 190 7.62 -20.40 -11.37
N TYR A 191 6.48 -20.07 -10.75
CA TYR A 191 6.33 -18.89 -9.91
C TYR A 191 6.17 -19.29 -8.43
N THR A 192 7.11 -18.86 -7.58
CA THR A 192 7.11 -19.16 -6.15
C THR A 192 6.54 -18.00 -5.34
N VAL A 193 5.39 -18.23 -4.71
CA VAL A 193 4.68 -17.24 -3.90
C VAL A 193 5.38 -16.95 -2.57
N GLN A 194 5.88 -17.99 -1.91
CA GLN A 194 6.53 -17.87 -0.59
C GLN A 194 7.91 -18.55 -0.63
N PRO A 195 8.93 -17.86 -1.18
CA PRO A 195 10.28 -18.40 -1.22
C PRO A 195 10.84 -18.60 0.20
N ARG A 196 11.56 -19.71 0.41
CA ARG A 196 12.16 -20.06 1.71
C ARG A 196 13.63 -19.70 1.83
N THR A 197 14.36 -19.70 0.72
CA THR A 197 15.82 -19.61 0.69
C THR A 197 16.30 -18.38 -0.07
N THR A 198 15.80 -18.20 -1.29
CA THR A 198 16.15 -17.10 -2.18
C THR A 198 14.93 -16.46 -2.76
N TYR A 199 15.01 -15.16 -3.03
CA TYR A 199 14.00 -14.41 -3.77
C TYR A 199 14.68 -13.61 -4.87
N SER A 200 13.98 -13.37 -5.97
CA SER A 200 14.47 -12.59 -7.10
C SER A 200 13.62 -11.36 -7.39
N MET A 201 12.44 -11.27 -6.76
CA MET A 201 11.47 -10.20 -6.98
C MET A 201 10.85 -9.74 -5.67
N VAL A 202 10.44 -8.48 -5.63
CA VAL A 202 9.56 -7.91 -4.60
C VAL A 202 8.37 -7.26 -5.29
N LEU A 203 7.15 -7.67 -4.95
CA LEU A 203 5.95 -7.15 -5.60
C LEU A 203 5.68 -5.69 -5.23
N SER A 204 5.09 -4.93 -6.16
CA SER A 204 4.74 -3.52 -5.96
C SER A 204 3.49 -3.29 -5.14
N ASN A 205 2.87 -4.33 -4.56
CA ASN A 205 1.68 -4.20 -3.73
C ASN A 205 1.95 -3.53 -2.37
N ALA A 206 3.22 -3.48 -1.96
CA ALA A 206 3.71 -2.68 -0.84
C ALA A 206 5.25 -2.57 -0.95
N ALA A 207 5.72 -1.67 -1.82
CA ALA A 207 7.15 -1.50 -2.06
C ALA A 207 7.53 -0.07 -2.46
N TRP A 208 8.74 0.33 -2.11
CA TRP A 208 9.39 1.57 -2.50
C TRP A 208 10.29 1.39 -3.73
N PHE A 209 10.22 2.39 -4.59
CA PHE A 209 10.93 2.53 -5.86
C PHE A 209 11.63 3.89 -5.89
N LYS A 210 12.71 4.01 -6.66
CA LYS A 210 13.16 5.32 -7.14
C LYS A 210 12.15 5.84 -8.15
N ARG A 211 11.85 7.14 -8.13
CA ARG A 211 11.01 7.80 -9.14
C ARG A 211 11.51 7.51 -10.57
N ASP A 212 12.83 7.47 -10.77
CA ASP A 212 13.48 7.12 -12.05
C ASP A 212 13.00 5.78 -12.64
N TRP A 213 12.61 4.82 -11.79
CA TRP A 213 12.11 3.51 -12.24
C TRP A 213 10.70 3.59 -12.81
N LEU A 214 9.86 4.48 -12.27
CA LEU A 214 8.54 4.79 -12.83
C LEU A 214 8.69 5.53 -14.17
N GLU A 215 9.60 6.50 -14.23
CA GLU A 215 9.93 7.22 -15.47
C GLU A 215 10.44 6.25 -16.55
N LYS A 216 11.33 5.32 -16.20
CA LYS A 216 11.79 4.29 -17.13
C LYS A 216 10.67 3.33 -17.55
N TYR A 217 9.81 2.91 -16.61
CA TYR A 217 8.65 2.07 -16.91
C TYR A 217 7.73 2.76 -17.93
N TRP A 218 7.55 4.07 -17.81
CA TRP A 218 6.65 4.87 -18.64
C TRP A 218 7.30 5.54 -19.85
N GLU A 219 8.58 5.25 -20.13
CA GLU A 219 9.32 5.84 -21.24
C GLU A 219 8.58 5.66 -22.58
N ASP A 220 8.66 6.68 -23.43
CA ASP A 220 8.01 6.73 -24.75
C ASP A 220 8.81 5.98 -25.84
N SER A 221 9.33 4.80 -25.52
CA SER A 221 10.02 3.93 -26.46
C SER A 221 9.10 2.81 -26.98
N GLN A 222 9.32 2.35 -28.21
CA GLN A 222 8.54 1.26 -28.80
C GLN A 222 8.64 -0.03 -27.97
N GLU A 223 9.80 -0.28 -27.38
CA GLU A 223 10.05 -1.41 -26.48
C GLU A 223 9.18 -1.32 -25.23
N MET A 224 9.24 -0.19 -24.51
CA MET A 224 8.50 -0.02 -23.26
C MET A 224 6.99 0.02 -23.49
N LYS A 225 6.52 0.61 -24.59
CA LYS A 225 5.12 0.51 -25.03
C LYS A 225 4.70 -0.95 -25.23
N GLY A 226 5.46 -1.74 -25.99
CA GLY A 226 5.13 -3.14 -26.24
C GLY A 226 5.10 -4.02 -24.98
N LEU A 227 5.92 -3.69 -23.97
CA LEU A 227 5.89 -4.34 -22.66
C LEU A 227 4.63 -3.95 -21.85
N ARG A 228 4.25 -2.65 -21.84
CA ARG A 228 3.02 -2.17 -21.20
C ARG A 228 1.76 -2.68 -21.91
N ASP A 229 1.76 -2.76 -23.23
CA ASP A 229 0.67 -3.34 -24.03
C ASP A 229 0.45 -4.81 -23.69
N TYR A 230 1.52 -5.55 -23.39
CA TYR A 230 1.40 -6.93 -22.93
C TYR A 230 0.77 -7.02 -21.53
N VAL A 231 1.18 -6.17 -20.59
CA VAL A 231 0.54 -6.04 -19.27
C VAL A 231 -0.95 -5.76 -19.42
N ASP A 232 -1.33 -4.84 -20.32
CA ASP A 232 -2.74 -4.55 -20.60
C ASP A 232 -3.48 -5.74 -21.20
N LYS A 233 -2.83 -6.49 -22.10
CA LYS A 233 -3.40 -7.69 -22.72
C LYS A 233 -3.69 -8.79 -21.70
N VAL A 234 -2.80 -9.02 -20.75
CA VAL A 234 -2.98 -10.07 -19.72
C VAL A 234 -3.61 -9.55 -18.42
N PHE A 235 -3.83 -8.24 -18.35
CA PHE A 235 -4.35 -7.50 -17.20
C PHE A 235 -3.65 -7.87 -15.86
N ASN A 236 -2.34 -8.04 -15.90
CA ASN A 236 -1.53 -8.58 -14.79
C ASN A 236 -0.03 -8.33 -15.07
N CYS A 237 0.83 -8.78 -14.16
CA CYS A 237 2.30 -8.89 -14.34
C CYS A 237 3.06 -7.57 -14.52
N ASP A 238 2.45 -6.44 -14.19
CA ASP A 238 3.08 -5.14 -14.15
C ASP A 238 4.16 -5.04 -13.07
N ASP A 239 3.92 -5.68 -11.93
CA ASP A 239 4.86 -5.87 -10.81
C ASP A 239 6.05 -6.78 -11.18
N LEU A 240 5.84 -7.81 -11.99
CA LEU A 240 6.91 -8.65 -12.53
C LEU A 240 7.76 -7.83 -13.51
N LEU A 241 7.12 -7.08 -14.41
CA LEU A 241 7.79 -6.27 -15.42
C LEU A 241 8.76 -5.25 -14.79
N ILE A 242 8.32 -4.51 -13.76
CA ILE A 242 9.19 -3.53 -13.09
C ILE A 242 10.40 -4.21 -12.41
N ASN A 243 10.24 -5.42 -11.87
CA ASN A 243 11.37 -6.17 -11.30
C ASN A 243 12.42 -6.54 -12.37
N TYR A 244 11.99 -6.97 -13.56
CA TYR A 244 12.91 -7.23 -14.68
C TYR A 244 13.61 -5.95 -15.13
N ILE A 245 12.89 -4.83 -15.26
CA ILE A 245 13.47 -3.54 -15.67
C ILE A 245 14.57 -3.12 -14.69
N VAL A 246 14.25 -3.07 -13.40
CA VAL A 246 15.20 -2.62 -12.37
C VAL A 246 16.37 -3.59 -12.25
N SER A 247 16.12 -4.90 -12.25
CA SER A 247 17.21 -5.87 -12.13
C SER A 247 18.14 -5.86 -13.35
N ASN A 248 17.60 -5.69 -14.57
CA ASN A 248 18.38 -5.57 -15.79
C ASN A 248 19.23 -4.28 -15.84
N LEU A 249 18.70 -3.15 -15.39
CA LEU A 249 19.43 -1.87 -15.41
C LEU A 249 20.49 -1.78 -14.32
N THR A 250 20.23 -2.36 -13.16
CA THR A 250 21.09 -2.21 -11.98
C THR A 250 22.03 -3.39 -11.81
N HIS A 251 21.68 -4.55 -12.33
CA HIS A 251 22.32 -5.83 -12.02
C HIS A 251 22.38 -6.09 -10.51
N THR A 252 21.35 -5.65 -9.78
CA THR A 252 21.22 -5.88 -8.34
C THR A 252 19.91 -6.58 -8.01
N SER A 253 19.91 -7.31 -6.90
CA SER A 253 18.70 -7.91 -6.34
C SER A 253 17.82 -6.86 -5.66
N PRO A 254 16.50 -7.10 -5.55
CA PRO A 254 15.66 -6.32 -4.65
C PRO A 254 16.02 -6.57 -3.18
N LEU A 255 15.40 -5.82 -2.27
CA LEU A 255 15.50 -5.97 -0.82
C LEU A 255 14.14 -6.34 -0.22
N LEU A 256 14.06 -7.53 0.37
CA LEU A 256 12.90 -7.99 1.11
C LEU A 256 12.95 -7.51 2.55
N LEU A 257 11.85 -6.90 2.99
CA LEU A 257 11.61 -6.45 4.36
C LEU A 257 10.74 -7.46 5.12
N GLN A 258 11.15 -7.76 6.35
CA GLN A 258 10.43 -8.61 7.30
C GLN A 258 10.04 -7.75 8.50
N PRO A 259 8.83 -7.15 8.49
CA PRO A 259 8.40 -6.25 9.54
C PRO A 259 8.03 -7.03 10.81
N LYS A 260 8.08 -6.35 11.97
CA LYS A 260 7.69 -6.95 13.26
C LYS A 260 6.26 -7.50 13.25
N THR A 261 5.35 -6.83 12.54
CA THR A 261 3.99 -7.32 12.31
C THR A 261 3.76 -7.52 10.82
N PRO A 262 3.20 -8.67 10.42
CA PRO A 262 2.93 -8.97 9.02
C PRO A 262 2.04 -7.92 8.33
N LEU A 263 2.20 -7.84 7.01
CA LEU A 263 1.29 -7.13 6.12
C LEU A 263 -0.14 -7.62 6.36
N ARG A 264 -1.09 -6.70 6.57
CA ARG A 264 -2.50 -7.03 6.64
C ARG A 264 -3.15 -6.71 5.30
N THR A 265 -3.93 -7.66 4.79
CA THR A 265 -4.69 -7.51 3.55
C THR A 265 -6.17 -7.71 3.85
N VAL A 266 -7.00 -6.78 3.40
CA VAL A 266 -8.47 -6.92 3.46
C VAL A 266 -8.89 -7.95 2.39
N PRO A 267 -9.61 -9.02 2.75
CA PRO A 267 -10.03 -10.04 1.78
C PRO A 267 -10.92 -9.41 0.69
N THR A 268 -10.36 -9.22 -0.49
CA THR A 268 -11.05 -8.67 -1.67
C THR A 268 -10.50 -9.29 -2.94
N LYS A 269 -11.16 -9.04 -4.08
CA LYS A 269 -10.88 -9.73 -5.34
C LYS A 269 -9.53 -9.48 -6.02
N GLY A 270 -8.51 -8.84 -5.48
CA GLY A 270 -7.30 -8.47 -6.26
C GLY A 270 -7.55 -7.57 -7.49
N LEU A 271 -6.70 -6.58 -7.72
CA LEU A 271 -6.87 -5.63 -8.82
C LEU A 271 -6.77 -6.25 -10.22
N TRP A 272 -6.25 -7.47 -10.37
CA TRP A 272 -6.20 -8.20 -11.64
C TRP A 272 -7.52 -8.90 -12.00
N ASN A 273 -8.39 -9.15 -11.01
CA ASN A 273 -9.68 -9.81 -11.22
C ASN A 273 -10.80 -8.77 -11.34
N ARG A 274 -10.71 -7.95 -12.38
CA ARG A 274 -11.77 -7.03 -12.78
C ARG A 274 -12.60 -7.75 -13.86
N ASP A 275 -13.92 -7.53 -13.89
CA ASP A 275 -14.94 -8.18 -14.75
C ASP A 275 -15.80 -9.28 -14.08
N ASP A 276 -16.39 -8.98 -12.92
CA ASP A 276 -17.71 -9.52 -12.61
C ASP A 276 -18.68 -8.33 -12.57
N GLU A 277 -19.36 -8.06 -13.68
CA GLU A 277 -20.66 -7.36 -13.62
C GLU A 277 -21.74 -8.38 -13.25
N ALA A 278 -21.60 -8.96 -12.06
CA ALA A 278 -22.69 -9.60 -11.37
C ALA A 278 -22.91 -8.79 -10.09
N GLU A 279 -24.09 -8.20 -10.01
CA GLU A 279 -24.64 -7.50 -8.86
C GLU A 279 -24.29 -8.23 -7.56
N ASP A 280 -23.39 -7.69 -6.73
CA ASP A 280 -23.33 -8.09 -5.33
C ASP A 280 -24.48 -7.39 -4.60
N SER A 281 -25.67 -7.94 -4.80
CA SER A 281 -26.78 -7.83 -3.87
C SER A 281 -26.30 -8.38 -2.53
N PHE A 282 -26.19 -7.49 -1.55
CA PHE A 282 -26.26 -7.82 -0.15
C PHE A 282 -27.43 -8.78 0.11
N MET A 283 -27.18 -10.04 0.51
CA MET A 283 -28.06 -10.82 1.38
C MET A 283 -27.27 -11.92 2.09
N GLY A 284 -27.40 -11.93 3.42
CA GLY A 284 -26.87 -12.96 4.28
C GLY A 284 -27.73 -14.23 4.34
N ALA A 285 -27.37 -15.03 5.35
CA ALA A 285 -28.03 -16.22 5.86
C ALA A 285 -27.62 -17.57 5.24
N GLU A 286 -26.97 -18.34 6.11
CA GLU A 286 -26.84 -19.78 6.23
C GLU A 286 -27.90 -20.64 5.53
N ALA A 287 -27.49 -21.75 4.90
CA ALA A 287 -27.68 -23.11 5.45
C ALA A 287 -27.40 -24.24 4.42
N SER A 288 -26.74 -25.29 4.91
CA SER A 288 -26.87 -26.72 4.56
C SER A 288 -26.80 -27.20 3.09
N LYS A 289 -25.66 -27.84 2.76
CA LYS A 289 -25.63 -28.97 1.80
C LYS A 289 -26.25 -30.22 2.44
N PRO A 290 -26.90 -31.08 1.64
CA PRO A 290 -26.49 -32.47 1.66
C PRO A 290 -26.18 -33.05 0.28
N SER A 291 -25.23 -33.98 0.32
CA SER A 291 -24.80 -34.93 -0.69
C SER A 291 -25.96 -35.73 -1.31
N SER A 292 -25.92 -35.96 -2.63
CA SER A 292 -26.01 -37.34 -3.15
C SER A 292 -25.54 -37.46 -4.60
N SER A 293 -24.94 -38.61 -4.84
CA SER A 293 -24.40 -39.20 -6.07
C SER A 293 -25.47 -39.59 -7.10
N ALA A 294 -25.18 -39.46 -8.40
CA ALA A 294 -25.29 -40.55 -9.40
C ALA A 294 -25.06 -40.04 -10.84
N SER A 295 -24.12 -40.67 -11.54
CA SER A 295 -24.20 -40.96 -12.99
C SER A 295 -24.58 -42.45 -13.13
N PRO A 296 -24.91 -43.04 -14.30
CA PRO A 296 -24.71 -42.55 -15.69
C PRO A 296 -25.89 -42.81 -16.65
N THR A 297 -25.83 -42.30 -17.88
CA THR A 297 -25.94 -43.06 -19.16
C THR A 297 -25.91 -42.13 -20.38
N SER A 298 -25.37 -42.69 -21.46
CA SER A 298 -25.03 -42.15 -22.78
C SER A 298 -26.20 -42.15 -23.77
N GLU A 299 -26.21 -41.20 -24.71
CA GLU A 299 -26.49 -41.31 -26.17
C GLU A 299 -26.64 -39.88 -26.73
N ASP A 300 -25.65 -39.37 -27.46
CA ASP A 300 -25.59 -39.32 -28.94
C ASP A 300 -26.63 -38.38 -29.58
N SER A 301 -26.22 -37.16 -29.90
CA SER A 301 -26.57 -36.50 -31.17
C SER A 301 -25.63 -35.33 -31.44
N THR A 302 -25.15 -35.34 -32.68
CA THR A 302 -24.28 -34.36 -33.32
C THR A 302 -24.98 -33.02 -33.54
N GLU A 303 -24.37 -31.94 -33.07
CA GLU A 303 -24.51 -30.62 -33.70
C GLU A 303 -23.20 -29.84 -33.49
N THR A 304 -22.54 -29.54 -34.61
CA THR A 304 -21.35 -28.72 -34.69
C THR A 304 -21.75 -27.26 -34.58
N ASP A 305 -21.72 -26.73 -33.36
CA ASP A 305 -21.69 -25.29 -33.13
C ASP A 305 -20.23 -24.87 -32.89
N ASP A 306 -19.64 -24.21 -33.88
CA ASP A 306 -18.42 -23.42 -33.74
C ASP A 306 -18.74 -22.21 -32.85
N ALA A 307 -18.89 -22.45 -31.55
CA ALA A 307 -18.76 -21.42 -30.54
C ALA A 307 -17.26 -21.15 -30.38
N GLU A 308 -16.82 -19.94 -30.76
CA GLU A 308 -15.58 -19.36 -30.25
C GLU A 308 -15.54 -19.59 -28.73
N GLU A 309 -14.70 -20.50 -28.28
CA GLU A 309 -14.35 -20.62 -26.86
C GLU A 309 -13.82 -19.26 -26.43
N ASP A 310 -14.65 -18.50 -25.73
CA ASP A 310 -14.23 -17.37 -24.91
C ASP A 310 -13.05 -17.88 -24.06
N PRO A 311 -11.82 -17.35 -24.26
CA PRO A 311 -10.66 -17.91 -23.61
C PRO A 311 -10.80 -17.70 -22.12
N MET A 312 -11.23 -18.75 -21.41
CA MET A 312 -11.18 -18.87 -19.95
C MET A 312 -9.96 -18.10 -19.47
N LYS A 313 -10.16 -16.96 -18.78
CA LYS A 313 -9.07 -16.16 -18.20
C LYS A 313 -8.14 -17.15 -17.51
N ALA A 314 -6.93 -17.29 -18.05
CA ALA A 314 -5.98 -18.26 -17.55
C ALA A 314 -5.78 -18.02 -16.05
N ASP A 315 -5.66 -19.11 -15.27
CA ASP A 315 -5.42 -19.06 -13.83
C ASP A 315 -4.37 -17.98 -13.50
N HIS A 316 -4.59 -17.21 -12.43
CA HIS A 316 -3.77 -16.05 -12.09
C HIS A 316 -2.27 -16.41 -12.05
N PHE A 317 -1.93 -17.58 -11.51
CA PHE A 317 -0.54 -18.02 -11.43
C PHE A 317 -0.02 -18.51 -12.77
N ALA A 318 -0.81 -19.23 -13.55
CA ALA A 318 -0.46 -19.60 -14.93
C ALA A 318 -0.17 -18.37 -15.81
N THR A 319 -0.96 -17.30 -15.66
CA THR A 319 -0.71 -16.01 -16.32
C THR A 319 0.65 -15.44 -15.92
N ARG A 320 1.00 -15.48 -14.63
CA ARG A 320 2.30 -14.99 -14.15
C ARG A 320 3.46 -15.83 -14.66
N GLU A 321 3.31 -17.15 -14.77
CA GLU A 321 4.32 -18.03 -15.37
C GLU A 321 4.56 -17.70 -16.86
N LEU A 322 3.50 -17.41 -17.61
CA LEU A 322 3.61 -16.93 -19.00
C LEU A 322 4.34 -15.58 -19.09
N CYS A 323 4.04 -14.66 -18.17
CA CYS A 323 4.74 -13.39 -18.08
C CYS A 323 6.23 -13.57 -17.78
N LEU A 324 6.59 -14.45 -16.83
CA LEU A 324 8.00 -14.78 -16.54
C LEU A 324 8.72 -15.30 -17.78
N ALA A 325 8.10 -16.21 -18.52
CA ALA A 325 8.67 -16.74 -19.77
C ALA A 325 8.91 -15.63 -20.80
N ARG A 326 7.90 -14.76 -21.01
CA ARG A 326 7.99 -13.66 -21.98
C ARG A 326 9.04 -12.63 -21.59
N TYR A 327 9.03 -12.16 -20.34
CA TYR A 327 9.99 -11.16 -19.86
C TYR A 327 11.39 -11.75 -19.82
N PHE A 328 11.56 -13.01 -19.41
CA PHE A 328 12.85 -13.66 -19.51
C PHE A 328 13.38 -13.68 -20.96
N ALA A 329 12.57 -14.10 -21.93
CA ALA A 329 12.97 -14.11 -23.34
C ALA A 329 13.37 -12.72 -23.85
N HIS A 330 12.65 -11.68 -23.40
CA HIS A 330 12.96 -10.29 -23.74
C HIS A 330 14.24 -9.78 -23.09
N PHE A 331 14.42 -9.94 -21.78
CA PHE A 331 15.54 -9.35 -21.06
C PHE A 331 16.83 -10.18 -21.12
N ALA A 332 16.75 -11.48 -21.39
CA ALA A 332 17.93 -12.33 -21.52
C ALA A 332 18.86 -11.90 -22.66
N GLN A 333 18.35 -11.22 -23.69
CA GLN A 333 19.16 -10.70 -24.79
C GLN A 333 20.11 -9.57 -24.37
N TYR A 334 19.85 -8.91 -23.23
CA TYR A 334 20.67 -7.82 -22.70
C TYR A 334 21.66 -8.29 -21.63
N SER A 335 21.67 -9.59 -21.29
CA SER A 335 22.60 -10.13 -20.30
C SER A 335 24.05 -10.09 -20.82
N PRO A 336 25.02 -9.55 -20.05
CA PRO A 336 26.39 -9.32 -20.50
C PRO A 336 27.16 -10.57 -20.95
N THR A 337 26.71 -11.81 -20.68
CA THR A 337 27.25 -13.03 -21.32
C THR A 337 26.26 -14.22 -21.32
N PRO A 338 26.17 -15.03 -22.40
CA PRO A 338 25.35 -16.25 -22.44
C PRO A 338 25.89 -17.43 -21.60
N ARG A 339 27.05 -17.29 -20.94
CA ARG A 339 27.83 -18.42 -20.39
C ARG A 339 28.24 -18.26 -18.93
N SER A 340 27.86 -17.18 -18.26
CA SER A 340 28.07 -17.06 -16.81
C SER A 340 26.81 -17.55 -16.09
N PRO A 341 26.86 -18.65 -15.32
CA PRO A 341 25.70 -19.21 -14.60
C PRO A 341 25.16 -18.30 -13.47
N GLY A 342 25.61 -17.05 -13.39
CA GLY A 342 25.24 -16.08 -12.35
C GLY A 342 24.59 -14.80 -12.84
N HIS A 343 24.36 -14.59 -14.14
CA HIS A 343 23.74 -13.36 -14.65
C HIS A 343 22.39 -13.65 -15.31
N TYR A 344 21.41 -13.89 -14.45
CA TYR A 344 20.00 -14.01 -14.81
C TYR A 344 19.38 -12.61 -14.89
N PRO A 345 18.40 -12.35 -15.78
CA PRO A 345 17.70 -11.05 -15.85
C PRO A 345 17.04 -10.61 -14.55
N LEU A 346 16.87 -11.54 -13.60
CA LEU A 346 16.51 -11.28 -12.22
C LEU A 346 17.62 -11.77 -11.29
N VAL A 347 18.25 -10.85 -10.56
CA VAL A 347 19.31 -11.16 -9.60
C VAL A 347 18.68 -11.64 -8.28
N ARG A 348 19.04 -12.85 -7.85
CA ARG A 348 18.58 -13.43 -6.58
C ARG A 348 19.31 -12.87 -5.37
N SER A 349 18.61 -12.84 -4.24
CA SER A 349 19.14 -12.58 -2.91
C SER A 349 18.67 -13.65 -1.94
N SER A 350 19.51 -13.97 -0.96
CA SER A 350 19.14 -14.74 0.24
C SER A 350 19.15 -13.86 1.50
N THR A 351 19.34 -12.55 1.35
CA THR A 351 19.45 -11.60 2.47
C THR A 351 18.19 -10.74 2.52
N SER A 352 17.53 -10.69 3.67
CA SER A 352 16.44 -9.78 4.00
C SER A 352 16.87 -8.84 5.13
N VAL A 353 16.10 -7.78 5.36
CA VAL A 353 16.20 -6.98 6.59
C VAL A 353 14.96 -7.27 7.44
N SER A 354 15.19 -7.64 8.69
CA SER A 354 14.13 -7.87 9.68
C SER A 354 14.18 -6.81 10.77
N GLN A 355 13.02 -6.29 11.18
CA GLN A 355 12.87 -5.80 12.55
C GLN A 355 12.76 -7.03 13.44
N ASP A 356 13.37 -7.01 14.64
CA ASP A 356 13.31 -8.13 15.58
C ASP A 356 11.89 -8.70 15.64
N VAL A 357 11.74 -9.87 15.04
CA VAL A 357 10.58 -10.72 15.24
C VAL A 357 10.72 -11.16 16.68
N VAL A 358 9.84 -10.69 17.56
CA VAL A 358 9.80 -11.24 18.92
C VAL A 358 9.54 -12.73 18.75
N ASP A 359 10.58 -13.52 18.99
CA ASP A 359 10.67 -14.97 18.83
C ASP A 359 9.71 -15.67 19.81
N ARG A 360 8.41 -15.58 19.50
CA ARG A 360 7.33 -16.34 20.13
C ARG A 360 6.61 -17.23 19.12
N ALA A 361 7.28 -17.58 18.01
CA ALA A 361 6.84 -18.68 17.16
C ALA A 361 7.17 -20.03 17.85
N ARG A 362 6.63 -20.24 19.05
CA ARG A 362 6.52 -21.55 19.67
C ARG A 362 5.22 -22.19 19.19
N TRP A 363 5.25 -23.49 18.94
CA TRP A 363 4.04 -24.27 18.74
C TRP A 363 3.23 -24.26 20.04
N LEU A 364 1.94 -23.91 19.95
CA LEU A 364 1.03 -23.96 21.09
C LEU A 364 0.65 -25.41 21.38
N SER A 365 0.62 -25.77 22.66
CA SER A 365 0.13 -27.09 23.07
C SER A 365 -1.39 -27.16 22.92
N PRO A 366 -1.99 -28.35 22.70
CA PRO A 366 -3.44 -28.49 22.68
C PRO A 366 -4.06 -27.97 23.99
N GLY A 367 -4.91 -26.95 23.90
CA GLY A 367 -5.56 -26.30 25.05
C GLY A 367 -4.82 -25.09 25.63
N GLU A 368 -3.71 -24.67 25.02
CA GLU A 368 -2.99 -23.47 25.43
C GLU A 368 -3.68 -22.21 24.88
N GLN A 369 -4.10 -21.31 25.78
CA GLN A 369 -4.72 -20.05 25.38
C GLN A 369 -3.69 -19.17 24.67
N TRP A 370 -4.00 -18.85 23.41
CA TRP A 370 -3.39 -17.75 22.68
C TRP A 370 -3.62 -16.49 23.51
N GLU A 371 -2.58 -15.69 23.73
CA GLU A 371 -2.73 -14.36 24.32
C GLU A 371 -3.99 -13.69 23.74
N GLU A 372 -4.82 -13.09 24.61
CA GLU A 372 -6.08 -12.49 24.18
C GLU A 372 -5.84 -11.60 22.95
N PRO A 373 -6.66 -11.72 21.90
CA PRO A 373 -6.68 -10.72 20.87
C PRO A 373 -6.90 -9.38 21.57
N VAL A 374 -5.89 -8.51 21.57
CA VAL A 374 -6.11 -7.10 21.92
C VAL A 374 -6.83 -6.48 20.72
N TRP A 375 -8.08 -6.88 20.55
CA TRP A 375 -9.15 -5.96 20.23
C TRP A 375 -9.60 -5.38 21.56
N GLN A 376 -8.74 -4.57 22.18
CA GLN A 376 -9.30 -3.44 22.87
C GLN A 376 -9.86 -2.56 21.74
N LEU A 377 -11.14 -2.80 21.39
CA LEU A 377 -12.11 -1.72 21.46
C LEU A 377 -11.76 -1.00 22.76
N SER A 378 -11.11 0.16 22.63
CA SER A 378 -10.80 1.10 23.70
C SER A 378 -10.68 0.49 25.10
N ASP A 379 -9.49 0.60 25.73
CA ASP A 379 -9.58 1.05 27.12
C ASP A 379 -10.26 2.41 27.05
N ASP A 380 -11.58 2.36 27.22
CA ASP A 380 -12.51 3.46 27.27
C ASP A 380 -12.40 4.15 28.64
N SER A 381 -11.16 4.39 29.06
CA SER A 381 -10.85 5.24 30.21
C SER A 381 -10.84 6.71 29.81
N GLY A 382 -11.24 7.02 28.57
CA GLY A 382 -11.17 8.36 27.99
C GLY A 382 -12.36 8.74 27.12
N ALA A 383 -13.27 7.83 26.73
CA ALA A 383 -14.56 8.20 26.18
C ALA A 383 -15.64 8.14 27.27
N GLU A 384 -15.60 7.23 28.25
CA GLU A 384 -16.42 7.37 29.46
C GLU A 384 -16.06 8.63 30.24
N ASP A 385 -14.76 8.96 30.36
CA ASP A 385 -14.33 10.20 31.02
C ASP A 385 -14.66 11.45 30.19
N ARG A 386 -14.64 11.37 28.86
CA ARG A 386 -14.99 12.51 27.98
C ARG A 386 -16.49 12.69 27.86
N GLU A 387 -17.28 11.63 27.77
CA GLU A 387 -18.74 11.65 27.79
C GLU A 387 -19.27 11.99 29.19
N ARG A 388 -18.56 11.62 30.27
CA ARG A 388 -18.83 12.11 31.62
C ARG A 388 -18.45 13.58 31.78
N LEU A 389 -17.29 14.03 31.29
CA LEU A 389 -16.88 15.43 31.34
C LEU A 389 -17.80 16.31 30.48
N GLU A 390 -18.19 15.85 29.29
CA GLU A 390 -19.15 16.54 28.41
C GLU A 390 -20.53 16.58 29.06
N ARG A 391 -20.95 15.53 29.77
CA ARG A 391 -22.20 15.51 30.55
C ARG A 391 -22.14 16.42 31.79
N GLU A 392 -21.02 16.42 32.51
CA GLU A 392 -20.79 17.30 33.67
C GLU A 392 -20.67 18.78 33.24
N GLU A 393 -20.03 19.06 32.10
CA GLU A 393 -19.97 20.41 31.50
C GLU A 393 -21.35 20.85 30.98
N PHE A 394 -22.12 19.95 30.38
CA PHE A 394 -23.49 20.21 29.95
C PHE A 394 -24.45 20.45 31.13
N GLU A 395 -24.34 19.65 32.19
CA GLU A 395 -25.11 19.85 33.44
C GLU A 395 -24.72 21.15 34.14
N ALA A 396 -23.42 21.49 34.21
CA ALA A 396 -22.95 22.76 34.77
C ALA A 396 -23.32 23.98 33.93
N MET A 397 -23.46 23.81 32.60
CA MET A 397 -24.00 24.82 31.70
C MET A 397 -25.49 25.07 31.99
N ILE A 398 -26.29 24.00 32.14
CA ILE A 398 -27.71 24.09 32.48
C ILE A 398 -27.93 24.66 33.89
N GLU A 399 -27.13 24.29 34.89
CA GLU A 399 -27.26 24.81 36.25
C GLU A 399 -26.92 26.30 36.39
N ASN A 400 -26.15 26.87 35.46
CA ASN A 400 -25.83 28.31 35.43
C ASN A 400 -26.77 29.13 34.54
N MET A 401 -27.72 28.49 33.85
CA MET A 401 -28.76 29.15 33.06
C MET A 401 -29.98 29.45 33.95
N SER A 402 -30.67 30.55 33.67
CA SER A 402 -31.95 30.84 34.31
C SER A 402 -33.05 29.90 33.81
N ASP A 403 -34.10 29.70 34.60
CA ASP A 403 -35.23 28.82 34.26
C ASP A 403 -35.91 29.15 32.90
N ASP A 404 -35.73 30.39 32.41
CA ASP A 404 -36.21 30.83 31.10
C ASP A 404 -35.26 30.43 29.96
N GLU A 405 -33.95 30.51 30.18
CA GLU A 405 -32.92 30.12 29.20
C GLU A 405 -32.85 28.59 29.02
N VAL A 406 -33.04 27.81 30.09
CA VAL A 406 -33.09 26.34 30.01
C VAL A 406 -34.27 25.87 29.16
N ARG A 407 -35.40 26.59 29.23
CA ARG A 407 -36.60 26.27 28.46
C ARG A 407 -36.41 26.49 26.97
N GLU A 408 -35.84 27.63 26.60
CA GLU A 408 -35.53 27.97 25.21
C GLU A 408 -34.50 27.00 24.59
N PHE A 409 -33.50 26.58 25.38
CA PHE A 409 -32.50 25.62 24.94
C PHE A 409 -33.09 24.22 24.69
N MET A 410 -33.99 23.75 25.55
CA MET A 410 -34.67 22.45 25.36
C MET A 410 -35.64 22.48 24.17
N GLU A 411 -36.32 23.60 23.94
CA GLU A 411 -37.19 23.79 22.76
C GLU A 411 -36.39 23.77 21.44
N GLN A 412 -35.20 24.38 21.40
CA GLN A 412 -34.31 24.32 20.24
C GLN A 412 -33.75 22.91 19.99
N LEU A 413 -33.43 22.16 21.05
CA LEU A 413 -32.95 20.78 20.93
C LEU A 413 -34.03 19.84 20.40
N GLU A 414 -35.26 19.97 20.90
CA GLU A 414 -36.41 19.20 20.42
C GLU A 414 -36.77 19.55 18.97
N ALA A 415 -36.66 20.83 18.56
CA ALA A 415 -36.84 21.25 17.17
C ALA A 415 -35.77 20.67 16.23
N PHE A 416 -34.52 20.61 16.69
CA PHE A 416 -33.41 20.02 15.94
C PHE A 416 -33.55 18.50 15.76
N GLU A 417 -34.01 17.78 16.80
CA GLU A 417 -34.26 16.34 16.74
C GLU A 417 -35.54 15.98 15.96
N ALA A 418 -36.55 16.86 15.94
CA ALA A 418 -37.78 16.66 15.19
C ALA A 418 -37.63 16.85 13.67
N GLY A 419 -36.49 17.37 13.20
CA GLY A 419 -36.27 17.61 11.77
C GLY A 419 -37.25 18.62 11.16
N GLU A 420 -37.81 19.52 11.97
CA GLU A 420 -38.63 20.63 11.50
C GLU A 420 -37.69 21.81 11.20
N GLY A 421 -37.39 22.00 9.92
CA GLY A 421 -36.78 23.25 9.46
C GLY A 421 -37.75 24.38 9.76
N HIS A 422 -37.36 25.26 10.68
CA HIS A 422 -38.07 26.51 10.90
C HIS A 422 -37.97 27.32 9.60
N GLU A 423 -39.11 27.48 8.92
CA GLU A 423 -39.33 28.58 7.99
C GLU A 423 -39.25 29.86 8.84
N ASP A 424 -38.23 30.68 8.60
CA ASP A 424 -38.20 32.04 9.11
C ASP A 424 -39.27 32.83 8.34
N GLU A 425 -40.33 33.21 9.05
CA GLU A 425 -41.22 34.28 8.67
C GLU A 425 -40.39 35.58 8.65
N ASP A 426 -40.00 36.01 7.45
CA ASP A 426 -39.49 37.37 7.23
C ASP A 426 -40.62 38.37 7.53
N ASP A 427 -40.55 38.97 8.71
CA ASP A 427 -41.33 40.14 9.08
C ASP A 427 -41.07 41.27 8.07
N GLU A 428 -42.15 41.69 7.42
CA GLU A 428 -42.24 42.89 6.60
C GLU A 428 -41.99 44.15 7.45
N GLU A 429 -40.75 44.63 7.52
CA GLU A 429 -40.50 46.05 7.82
C GLU A 429 -40.52 46.87 6.52
N GLU A 430 -41.69 47.47 6.25
CA GLU A 430 -41.91 48.54 5.30
C GLU A 430 -40.97 49.72 5.55
N HIS A 431 -39.84 49.76 4.85
CA HIS A 431 -39.12 51.00 4.60
C HIS A 431 -39.62 51.67 3.32
N HIS A 432 -40.59 52.57 3.51
CA HIS A 432 -40.96 53.62 2.56
C HIS A 432 -39.71 54.39 2.06
N TYR A 433 -39.37 54.21 0.79
CA TYR A 433 -38.69 55.22 -0.02
C TYR A 433 -39.43 55.35 -1.35
N GLU A 434 -40.30 56.37 -1.43
CA GLU A 434 -40.70 56.99 -2.68
C GLU A 434 -39.47 57.71 -3.27
N GLU A 435 -39.09 57.41 -4.52
CA GLU A 435 -39.12 58.39 -5.62
C GLU A 435 -38.41 57.85 -6.89
N GLU A 436 -39.20 57.83 -7.96
CA GLU A 436 -38.86 58.22 -9.34
C GLU A 436 -37.96 57.32 -10.22
N GLY A 437 -38.63 56.34 -10.82
CA GLY A 437 -38.72 56.06 -12.27
C GLY A 437 -37.59 56.47 -13.24
N ARG A 438 -37.02 55.47 -13.94
CA ARG A 438 -37.13 55.22 -15.41
C ARG A 438 -36.14 54.12 -15.88
N PRO A 439 -36.36 53.50 -17.06
CA PRO A 439 -36.04 52.09 -17.28
C PRO A 439 -34.68 51.79 -17.94
N TRP A 440 -34.24 50.56 -17.69
CA TRP A 440 -33.15 49.83 -18.32
C TRP A 440 -33.06 50.00 -19.84
N ARG A 441 -31.88 50.39 -20.34
CA ARG A 441 -31.45 50.12 -21.72
C ARG A 441 -30.54 48.89 -21.72
N LYS A 442 -30.93 47.88 -22.50
CA LYS A 442 -30.02 46.89 -23.07
C LYS A 442 -28.97 47.60 -23.93
N VAL A 443 -27.71 47.21 -23.80
CA VAL A 443 -26.74 47.26 -24.90
C VAL A 443 -25.91 45.98 -24.85
N ASP A 444 -26.07 45.19 -25.91
CA ASP A 444 -25.24 44.06 -26.29
C ASP A 444 -23.83 44.52 -26.71
N GLU A 445 -22.87 43.58 -26.63
CA GLU A 445 -21.61 43.51 -27.38
C GLU A 445 -20.51 44.55 -27.12
N LEU A 446 -19.42 44.08 -26.47
CA LEU A 446 -18.10 43.91 -27.10
C LEU A 446 -17.22 42.91 -26.32
#